data_AF-W9Z440-F1
#
_entry.id   AF-W9Z440-F1
#
_cell.length_a   1.000
_cell.length_b   1.000
_cell.length_c   1.000
_cell.angle_alpha   90.00
_cell.angle_beta   90.00
_cell.angle_gamma   90.00
#
_symmetry.space_group_name_H-M   'P 1'
#
loop_
_entity.id
_entity.type
_entity.pdbx_description
1 polymer ?
#
loop_
_entity_poly.entity_id
_entity_poly.type
_entity_poly.pdbx_seq_one_letter_code
_entity_poly.pdbx_strand_id
1 'polypeptide(L)'
;MEPINSFSDDALALLFGLGVSATVHQDWLKAASTFNKLRRDLEINAVKLQTLQLHAFHKSTKKALFRTSMEKAANGGIEGRVLLPLVKDDTIAPKQSLERLILVCFTLQRSQYMAIINDGLESVFTRLMQGIGINISMGQVIRDVLSDIIRDVWADKDNNRPILDVLEDNERGQGSYGQIPKPPPGKHYHH
;
A
#
# COMPACT_ATOMS: atom_id res chain seq x y z
N MET A 1 13.85 -24.51 10.69
CA MET A 1 13.56 -24.68 9.25
C MET A 1 12.10 -25.06 9.17
N GLU A 2 11.25 -24.16 8.70
CA GLU A 2 9.89 -24.59 8.31
C GLU A 2 10.03 -25.56 7.13
N PRO A 3 9.27 -26.67 7.12
CA PRO A 3 9.29 -27.60 6.00
C PRO A 3 8.83 -26.87 4.75
N ILE A 4 9.58 -27.01 3.65
CA ILE A 4 9.09 -26.63 2.33
C ILE A 4 7.92 -27.57 2.06
N ASN A 5 6.69 -27.07 2.14
CA ASN A 5 5.53 -27.78 1.60
C ASN A 5 5.89 -28.16 0.16
N SER A 6 5.89 -29.47 -0.15
CA SER A 6 6.36 -29.97 -1.44
C SER A 6 5.54 -29.31 -2.55
N PHE A 7 6.22 -28.60 -3.45
CA PHE A 7 5.62 -28.09 -4.67
C PHE A 7 5.03 -29.27 -5.46
N SER A 8 3.88 -29.05 -6.12
CA SER A 8 3.38 -30.01 -7.11
C SER A 8 4.37 -30.17 -8.26
N ASP A 9 4.39 -31.33 -8.91
CA ASP A 9 5.29 -31.60 -10.04
C ASP A 9 5.14 -30.57 -11.17
N ASP A 10 3.92 -30.10 -11.45
CA ASP A 10 3.66 -29.04 -12.41
C ASP A 10 4.28 -27.70 -12.00
N ALA A 11 4.30 -27.40 -10.69
CA ALA A 11 4.91 -26.18 -10.19
C ALA A 11 6.44 -26.26 -10.27
N LEU A 12 7.01 -27.43 -10.03
CA LEU A 12 8.44 -27.69 -10.24
C LEU A 12 8.82 -27.59 -11.72
N ALA A 13 8.02 -28.19 -12.60
CA ALA A 13 8.24 -28.12 -14.05
C ALA A 13 8.30 -26.66 -14.52
N LEU A 14 7.32 -25.84 -14.14
CA LEU A 14 7.30 -24.41 -14.47
C LEU A 14 8.45 -23.64 -13.80
N LEU A 15 8.78 -23.95 -12.54
CA LEU A 15 9.90 -23.32 -11.82
C LEU A 15 11.24 -23.51 -12.54
N PHE A 16 11.44 -24.68 -13.15
CA PHE A 16 12.64 -25.01 -13.93
C PHE A 16 12.49 -24.78 -15.43
N GLY A 17 11.39 -24.16 -15.88
CA GLY A 17 11.19 -23.78 -17.28
C GLY A 17 10.89 -24.95 -18.22
N LEU A 18 10.52 -26.12 -17.67
CA LEU A 18 10.10 -27.26 -18.47
C LEU A 18 8.76 -26.94 -19.14
N GLY A 19 8.66 -27.18 -20.45
CA GLY A 19 7.44 -26.90 -21.22
C GLY A 19 7.30 -25.45 -21.70
N VAL A 20 8.28 -24.58 -21.46
CA VAL A 20 8.33 -23.21 -22.01
C VAL A 20 9.67 -22.91 -22.68
N SER A 21 9.71 -21.90 -23.53
CA SER A 21 10.98 -21.46 -24.13
C SER A 21 11.92 -20.86 -23.06
N ALA A 22 13.22 -21.05 -23.25
CA ALA A 22 14.24 -20.52 -22.33
C ALA A 22 14.14 -18.99 -22.16
N THR A 23 13.85 -18.26 -23.23
CA THR A 23 13.68 -16.79 -23.18
C THR A 23 12.50 -16.39 -22.28
N VAL A 24 11.34 -17.03 -22.44
CA VAL A 24 10.16 -16.76 -21.62
C VAL A 24 10.42 -17.08 -20.15
N HIS A 25 11.08 -18.22 -19.87
CA HIS A 25 11.45 -18.57 -18.50
C HIS A 25 12.43 -17.57 -17.89
N GLN A 26 13.40 -17.08 -18.67
CA GLN A 26 14.34 -16.06 -18.22
C GLN A 26 13.65 -14.73 -17.90
N ASP A 27 12.63 -14.34 -18.67
CA ASP A 27 11.81 -13.16 -18.38
C ASP A 27 11.02 -13.34 -17.07
N TRP A 28 10.47 -14.54 -16.83
CA TRP A 28 9.79 -14.85 -15.56
C TRP A 28 10.74 -14.78 -14.36
N LEU A 29 11.95 -15.33 -14.49
CA LEU A 29 12.97 -15.25 -13.44
C LEU A 29 13.39 -13.81 -13.17
N LYS A 30 13.49 -12.99 -14.22
CA LYS A 30 13.78 -11.55 -14.08
C LYS A 30 12.66 -10.84 -13.32
N ALA A 31 11.41 -11.02 -13.72
CA ALA A 31 10.26 -10.44 -13.05
C ALA A 31 10.15 -10.88 -11.58
N ALA A 32 10.34 -12.18 -11.31
CA ALA A 32 10.36 -12.74 -9.96
C ALA A 32 11.51 -12.13 -9.10
N SER A 33 12.70 -11.98 -9.68
CA SER A 33 13.85 -11.35 -9.03
C SER A 33 13.59 -9.88 -8.71
N THR A 34 13.01 -9.13 -9.66
CA THR A 34 12.59 -7.74 -9.44
C THR A 34 11.57 -7.65 -8.32
N PHE A 35 10.53 -8.46 -8.34
CA PHE A 35 9.53 -8.47 -7.27
C PHE A 35 10.12 -8.86 -5.92
N ASN A 36 11.02 -9.84 -5.86
CA ASN A 36 11.67 -10.23 -4.61
C ASN A 36 12.51 -9.09 -4.00
N LYS A 37 13.19 -8.28 -4.82
CA LYS A 37 13.88 -7.08 -4.34
C LYS A 37 12.90 -6.05 -3.78
N LEU A 38 11.82 -5.77 -4.52
CA LEU A 38 10.76 -4.85 -4.08
C LEU A 38 10.14 -5.29 -2.76
N ARG A 39 9.84 -6.59 -2.63
CA ARG A 39 9.31 -7.20 -1.40
C ARG A 39 10.21 -6.94 -0.20
N ARG A 40 11.51 -7.18 -0.32
CA ARG A 40 12.47 -6.92 0.77
C ARG A 40 12.47 -5.45 1.18
N ASP A 41 12.44 -4.54 0.21
CA ASP A 41 12.38 -3.11 0.48
C ASP A 41 11.09 -2.73 1.20
N LEU A 42 9.94 -3.30 0.79
CA LEU A 42 8.65 -3.09 1.43
C LEU A 42 8.63 -3.62 2.87
N GLU A 43 9.14 -4.82 3.12
CA GLU A 43 9.25 -5.40 4.47
C GLU A 43 10.10 -4.51 5.39
N ILE A 44 11.27 -4.06 4.91
CA ILE A 44 12.15 -3.16 5.67
C ILE A 44 11.46 -1.82 5.96
N ASN A 45 10.78 -1.23 4.97
CA ASN A 45 10.15 0.07 5.13
C ASN A 45 8.84 -0.02 5.94
N ALA A 46 8.16 -1.15 5.99
CA ALA A 46 7.02 -1.38 6.87
C ALA A 46 7.45 -1.32 8.34
N VAL A 47 8.55 -1.97 8.71
CA VAL A 47 9.12 -1.89 10.07
C VAL A 47 9.55 -0.46 10.42
N LYS A 48 10.13 0.27 9.45
CA LYS A 48 10.46 1.68 9.64
C LYS A 48 9.22 2.53 9.87
N LEU A 49 8.14 2.29 9.12
CA LEU A 49 6.89 3.03 9.25
C LEU A 49 6.22 2.81 10.61
N GLN A 50 6.29 1.58 11.15
CA GLN A 50 5.80 1.25 12.49
C GLN A 50 6.50 2.02 13.60
N THR A 51 7.80 2.27 13.44
CA THR A 51 8.65 2.91 14.47
C THR A 51 8.88 4.40 14.23
N LEU A 52 8.32 4.95 13.15
CA LEU A 52 8.59 6.30 12.69
C LEU A 52 8.00 7.35 13.63
N GLN A 53 8.89 8.16 14.21
CA GLN A 53 8.50 9.29 15.05
C GLN A 53 8.27 10.53 14.19
N LEU A 54 7.31 11.37 14.61
CA LEU A 54 6.93 12.59 13.86
C LEU A 54 8.11 13.52 13.59
N HIS A 55 8.93 13.79 14.61
CA HIS A 55 10.10 14.67 14.47
C HIS A 55 11.10 14.14 13.42
N ALA A 56 11.30 12.82 13.36
CA ALA A 56 12.18 12.17 12.40
C ALA A 56 11.55 12.18 11.00
N PHE A 57 10.23 12.00 10.91
CA PHE A 57 9.50 12.07 9.65
C PHE A 57 9.62 13.45 8.98
N HIS A 58 9.44 14.53 9.73
CA HIS A 58 9.57 15.90 9.21
C HIS A 58 10.97 16.23 8.68
N LYS A 59 12.01 15.64 9.27
CA LYS A 59 13.41 15.82 8.83
C LYS A 59 13.80 14.87 7.69
N SER A 60 12.99 13.86 7.41
CA SER A 60 13.29 12.84 6.40
C SER A 60 12.89 13.28 4.99
N THR A 61 13.54 12.69 3.98
CA THR A 61 13.14 12.82 2.57
C THR A 61 11.86 12.05 2.24
N LYS A 62 11.36 11.22 3.16
CA LYS A 62 10.21 10.33 2.92
C LYS A 62 8.91 11.10 2.70
N LYS A 63 8.69 12.20 3.43
CA LYS A 63 7.53 13.07 3.22
C LYS A 63 7.52 13.64 1.79
N ALA A 64 8.67 14.12 1.32
CA ALA A 64 8.81 14.68 -0.02
C ALA A 64 8.66 13.60 -1.11
N LEU A 65 9.26 12.42 -0.91
CA LEU A 65 9.12 11.27 -1.81
C LEU A 65 7.65 10.83 -1.94
N PHE A 66 6.95 10.74 -0.81
CA PHE A 66 5.54 10.38 -0.76
C PHE A 66 4.69 11.37 -1.55
N ARG A 67 4.83 12.67 -1.26
CA ARG A 67 4.11 13.74 -1.97
C ARG A 67 4.41 13.71 -3.47
N THR A 68 5.68 13.58 -3.85
CA THR A 68 6.08 13.51 -5.26
C THR A 68 5.40 12.33 -5.97
N SER A 69 5.36 11.16 -5.33
CA SER A 69 4.69 9.98 -5.90
C SER A 69 3.20 10.20 -6.10
N MET A 70 2.53 10.81 -5.11
CA MET A 70 1.11 11.19 -5.19
C MET A 70 0.86 12.18 -6.32
N GLU A 71 1.66 13.24 -6.42
CA GLU A 71 1.50 14.28 -7.45
C GLU A 71 1.73 13.72 -8.85
N LYS A 72 2.73 12.84 -9.02
CA LYS A 72 2.97 12.18 -10.30
C LYS A 72 1.82 11.26 -10.67
N ALA A 73 1.28 10.49 -9.71
CA ALA A 73 0.13 9.64 -9.95
C ALA A 73 -1.13 10.45 -10.32
N ALA A 74 -1.40 11.53 -9.59
CA ALA A 74 -2.53 12.44 -9.85
C ALA A 74 -2.49 13.08 -11.24
N ASN A 75 -1.29 13.30 -11.77
CA ASN A 75 -1.09 13.90 -13.10
C ASN A 75 -0.87 12.85 -14.22
N GLY A 76 -1.25 11.58 -14.00
CA GLY A 76 -1.18 10.53 -15.03
C GLY A 76 0.23 9.96 -15.28
N GLY A 77 1.16 10.15 -14.34
CA GLY A 77 2.50 9.57 -14.40
C GLY A 77 2.51 8.05 -14.24
N ILE A 78 3.69 7.45 -14.42
CA ILE A 78 3.90 5.99 -14.28
C ILE A 78 3.52 5.48 -12.89
N GLU A 79 3.64 6.34 -11.88
CA GLU A 79 3.29 6.05 -10.49
C GLU A 79 1.80 5.70 -10.39
N GLY A 80 0.93 6.41 -11.13
CA GLY A 80 -0.51 6.17 -11.12
C GLY A 80 -0.90 4.80 -11.67
N ARG A 81 -0.13 4.26 -12.62
CA ARG A 81 -0.34 2.91 -13.18
C ARG A 81 -0.17 1.80 -12.14
N VAL A 82 0.69 2.02 -11.13
CA VAL A 82 0.93 1.06 -10.05
C VAL A 82 0.06 1.37 -8.83
N LEU A 83 -0.15 2.64 -8.51
CA LEU A 83 -0.84 3.07 -7.28
C LEU A 83 -2.36 2.98 -7.38
N LEU A 84 -2.97 3.37 -8.51
CA LEU A 84 -4.42 3.37 -8.65
C LEU A 84 -5.03 1.97 -8.57
N PRO A 85 -4.43 0.91 -9.15
CA PRO A 85 -4.93 -0.46 -8.96
C PRO A 85 -4.91 -0.95 -7.50
N LEU A 86 -4.17 -0.33 -6.59
CA LEU A 86 -4.16 -0.72 -5.16
C LEU A 86 -5.41 -0.25 -4.41
N VAL A 87 -6.09 0.78 -4.93
CA VAL A 87 -7.27 1.39 -4.29
C VAL A 87 -8.57 1.13 -5.05
N LYS A 88 -8.49 0.70 -6.30
CA LYS A 88 -9.64 0.33 -7.14
C LYS A 88 -10.03 -1.16 -7.04
N ASP A 89 -9.28 -1.94 -6.27
CA ASP A 89 -9.55 -3.37 -6.10
C ASP A 89 -10.55 -3.58 -4.96
N ASP A 90 -11.82 -3.75 -5.32
CA ASP A 90 -12.95 -3.93 -4.39
C ASP A 90 -12.85 -5.21 -3.54
N THR A 91 -11.91 -6.12 -3.86
CA THR A 91 -11.65 -7.32 -3.04
C THR A 91 -10.81 -7.01 -1.80
N ILE A 92 -10.23 -5.81 -1.71
CA ILE A 92 -9.39 -5.37 -0.60
C ILE A 92 -10.19 -4.42 0.29
N ALA A 93 -10.22 -4.70 1.59
CA ALA A 93 -10.82 -3.78 2.56
C ALA A 93 -10.17 -2.38 2.48
N PRO A 94 -10.95 -1.28 2.52
CA PRO A 94 -10.41 0.08 2.35
C PRO A 94 -9.22 0.40 3.25
N LYS A 95 -9.23 -0.09 4.50
CA LYS A 95 -8.10 0.07 5.42
C LYS A 95 -6.79 -0.52 4.89
N GLN A 96 -6.85 -1.75 4.39
CA GLN A 96 -5.68 -2.41 3.82
C GLN A 96 -5.22 -1.75 2.52
N SER A 97 -6.16 -1.27 1.70
CA SER A 97 -5.86 -0.52 0.47
C SER A 97 -5.08 0.75 0.78
N LEU A 98 -5.53 1.53 1.77
CA LEU A 98 -4.85 2.75 2.21
C LEU A 98 -3.46 2.46 2.79
N GLU A 99 -3.35 1.47 3.67
CA GLU A 99 -2.08 1.07 4.27
C GLU A 99 -1.06 0.61 3.21
N ARG A 100 -1.50 -0.16 2.21
CA ARG A 100 -0.66 -0.58 1.08
C ARG A 100 -0.26 0.58 0.19
N LEU A 101 -1.19 1.45 -0.16
CA LEU A 101 -0.91 2.68 -0.91
C LEU A 101 0.18 3.49 -0.20
N ILE A 102 0.03 3.66 1.12
CA ILE A 102 0.98 4.40 1.94
C ILE A 102 2.36 3.74 1.90
N LEU A 103 2.42 2.44 2.16
CA LEU A 103 3.68 1.71 2.18
C LEU A 103 4.40 1.78 0.83
N VAL A 104 3.68 1.62 -0.28
CA VAL A 104 4.26 1.68 -1.62
C VAL A 104 4.85 3.07 -1.89
N CYS A 105 4.12 4.16 -1.61
CA CYS A 105 4.64 5.51 -1.79
C CYS A 105 5.75 5.90 -0.83
N PHE A 106 5.77 5.30 0.36
CA PHE A 106 6.85 5.47 1.32
C PHE A 106 8.13 4.71 0.91
N THR A 107 7.99 3.66 0.10
CA THR A 107 9.07 2.74 -0.24
C THR A 107 9.66 3.00 -1.62
N LEU A 108 8.81 3.08 -2.66
CA LEU A 108 9.24 3.06 -4.04
C LEU A 108 9.71 4.43 -4.52
N GLN A 109 10.77 4.43 -5.33
CA GLN A 109 11.21 5.57 -6.11
C GLN A 109 10.86 5.33 -7.58
N ARG A 110 11.05 6.36 -8.42
CA ARG A 110 10.76 6.31 -9.86
C ARG A 110 11.35 5.08 -10.56
N SER A 111 12.57 4.68 -10.22
CA SER A 111 13.24 3.52 -10.81
C SER A 111 12.51 2.20 -10.49
N GLN A 112 11.95 2.05 -9.29
CA GLN A 112 11.15 0.88 -8.93
C GLN A 112 9.81 0.85 -9.65
N TYR A 113 9.12 1.99 -9.81
CA TYR A 113 7.90 2.05 -10.63
C TYR A 113 8.18 1.65 -12.08
N MET A 114 9.29 2.12 -12.66
CA MET A 114 9.72 1.70 -14.00
C MET A 114 10.04 0.21 -14.06
N ALA A 115 10.71 -0.36 -13.06
CA ALA A 115 11.02 -1.79 -13.02
C ALA A 115 9.75 -2.66 -13.00
N ILE A 116 8.72 -2.27 -12.23
CA ILE A 116 7.42 -2.94 -12.20
C ILE A 116 6.81 -2.99 -13.61
N ILE A 117 6.83 -1.87 -14.33
CA ILE A 117 6.24 -1.78 -15.67
C ILE A 117 7.07 -2.56 -16.69
N ASN A 118 8.39 -2.35 -16.70
CA ASN A 118 9.30 -2.93 -17.69
C ASN A 118 9.41 -4.45 -17.57
N ASP A 119 9.25 -5.01 -16.36
CA ASP A 119 9.29 -6.45 -16.13
C ASP A 119 7.88 -7.08 -16.12
N GLY A 120 6.86 -6.36 -16.62
CA GLY A 120 5.52 -6.91 -16.84
C GLY A 120 4.72 -7.20 -15.56
N LEU A 121 5.13 -6.62 -14.43
CA LEU A 121 4.52 -6.87 -13.12
C LEU A 121 3.27 -6.02 -12.87
N GLU A 122 3.05 -4.95 -13.63
CA GLU A 122 1.96 -3.97 -13.42
C GLU A 122 0.59 -4.62 -13.21
N SER A 123 0.18 -5.55 -14.08
CA SER A 123 -1.14 -6.19 -14.05
C SER A 123 -1.33 -7.20 -12.91
N VAL A 124 -0.23 -7.67 -12.32
CA VAL A 124 -0.25 -8.66 -11.23
C VAL A 124 0.17 -8.04 -9.89
N PHE A 125 0.68 -6.82 -9.88
CA PHE A 125 1.30 -6.19 -8.72
C PHE A 125 0.36 -6.13 -7.52
N THR A 126 -0.91 -5.73 -7.70
CA THR A 126 -1.90 -5.70 -6.60
C THR A 126 -2.07 -7.07 -5.95
N ARG A 127 -2.21 -8.14 -6.76
CA ARG A 127 -2.34 -9.52 -6.25
C ARG A 127 -1.07 -9.97 -5.54
N LEU A 128 0.09 -9.64 -6.09
CA LEU A 128 1.37 -9.93 -5.45
C LEU A 128 1.50 -9.23 -4.10
N MET A 129 1.09 -7.96 -4.01
CA MET A 129 1.06 -7.18 -2.76
C MET A 129 0.12 -7.78 -1.71
N GLN A 130 -1.03 -8.32 -2.11
CA GLN A 130 -1.93 -9.04 -1.21
C GLN A 130 -1.25 -10.27 -0.57
N GLY A 131 -0.42 -10.98 -1.34
CA GLY A 131 0.26 -12.19 -0.90
C GLY A 131 1.47 -11.99 0.03
N ILE A 132 1.96 -10.76 0.24
CA ILE A 132 3.22 -10.55 0.98
C ILE A 132 3.08 -10.75 2.51
N GLY A 133 1.86 -10.76 3.06
CA GLY A 133 1.66 -10.99 4.50
C GLY A 133 2.36 -9.94 5.40
N ILE A 134 2.68 -8.76 4.87
CA ILE A 134 3.29 -7.67 5.64
C ILE A 134 2.26 -7.08 6.58
N ASN A 135 2.56 -7.04 7.88
CA ASN A 135 1.80 -6.24 8.83
C ASN A 135 2.13 -4.76 8.67
N ILE A 136 1.21 -4.00 8.08
CA ILE A 136 1.35 -2.56 7.90
C ILE A 136 0.68 -1.87 9.08
N SER A 137 1.47 -1.25 9.95
CA SER A 137 1.00 -0.45 11.06
C SER A 137 1.82 0.83 11.14
N MET A 138 1.19 1.91 11.58
CA MET A 138 1.82 3.21 11.72
C MET A 138 1.13 4.00 12.82
N GLY A 139 1.86 4.89 13.49
CA GLY A 139 1.28 5.77 14.50
C GLY A 139 0.23 6.69 13.88
N GLN A 140 -0.89 6.94 14.60
CA GLN A 140 -2.01 7.74 14.10
C GLN A 140 -1.56 9.12 13.59
N VAL A 141 -0.65 9.78 14.30
CA VAL A 141 -0.15 11.11 13.90
C VAL A 141 0.55 11.09 12.53
N ILE A 142 1.34 10.03 12.24
CA ILE A 142 1.96 9.88 10.91
C ILE A 142 0.90 9.59 9.85
N ARG A 143 -0.09 8.76 10.20
CA ARG A 143 -1.23 8.44 9.33
C ARG A 143 -1.99 9.69 8.92
N ASP A 144 -2.28 10.57 9.87
CA ASP A 144 -3.01 11.81 9.65
C ASP A 144 -2.23 12.71 8.68
N VAL A 145 -0.92 12.93 8.93
CA VAL A 145 -0.08 13.74 8.04
C VAL A 145 -0.02 13.19 6.62
N LEU A 146 0.05 11.87 6.45
CA LEU A 146 0.05 11.23 5.13
C LEU A 146 -1.32 11.34 4.46
N SER A 147 -2.39 11.18 5.20
CA SER A 147 -3.78 11.33 4.71
C SER A 147 -4.05 12.77 4.26
N ASP A 148 -3.54 13.76 4.99
CA ASP A 148 -3.62 15.17 4.61
C ASP A 148 -2.86 15.46 3.31
N ILE A 149 -1.69 14.83 3.10
CA ILE A 149 -0.98 14.95 1.82
C ILE A 149 -1.81 14.35 0.68
N ILE A 150 -2.45 13.20 0.90
CA ILE A 150 -3.29 12.58 -0.13
C ILE A 150 -4.47 13.52 -0.47
N ARG A 151 -5.16 14.05 0.55
CA ARG A 151 -6.26 15.02 0.35
C ARG A 151 -5.80 16.25 -0.43
N ASP A 152 -4.72 16.87 0.00
CA ASP A 152 -4.15 18.06 -0.63
C ASP A 152 -3.79 17.84 -2.11
N VAL A 153 -3.20 16.70 -2.44
CA VAL A 153 -2.78 16.41 -3.83
C VAL A 153 -3.96 16.05 -4.73
N TRP A 154 -5.00 15.42 -4.19
CA TRP A 154 -6.10 14.85 -4.98
C TRP A 154 -7.42 15.63 -4.90
N ALA A 155 -7.53 16.69 -4.09
CA ALA A 155 -8.76 17.47 -3.93
C ALA A 155 -9.37 17.94 -5.27
N ASP A 156 -8.53 18.43 -6.20
CA ASP A 156 -8.98 19.06 -7.46
C ASP A 156 -8.64 18.24 -8.71
N LYS A 157 -8.59 16.90 -8.62
CA LYS A 157 -8.21 16.04 -9.74
C LYS A 157 -9.40 15.27 -10.29
N ASP A 158 -9.61 15.33 -11.61
CA ASP A 158 -10.79 14.75 -12.28
C ASP A 158 -11.02 13.24 -12.05
N ASN A 159 -9.98 12.50 -11.65
CA ASN A 159 -10.02 11.05 -11.37
C ASN A 159 -9.77 10.70 -9.88
N ASN A 160 -10.07 11.62 -8.96
CA ASN A 160 -9.71 11.50 -7.54
C ASN A 160 -10.56 10.57 -6.67
N ARG A 161 -11.80 10.28 -7.08
CA ARG A 161 -12.77 9.57 -6.24
C ARG A 161 -12.23 8.28 -5.61
N PRO A 162 -11.58 7.35 -6.33
CA PRO A 162 -11.15 6.08 -5.73
C PRO A 162 -10.15 6.24 -4.58
N ILE A 163 -9.28 7.25 -4.63
CA ILE A 163 -8.30 7.50 -3.56
C ILE A 163 -8.96 8.19 -2.37
N LEU A 164 -9.86 9.15 -2.62
CA LEU A 164 -10.58 9.88 -1.58
C LEU A 164 -11.64 9.00 -0.89
N ASP A 165 -12.34 8.15 -1.63
CA ASP A 165 -13.33 7.19 -1.08
C ASP A 165 -12.65 6.24 -0.08
N VAL A 166 -11.48 5.70 -0.44
CA VAL A 166 -10.69 4.85 0.45
C VAL A 166 -10.23 5.60 1.71
N LEU A 167 -9.92 6.90 1.62
CA LEU A 167 -9.61 7.71 2.79
C LEU A 167 -10.84 7.93 3.69
N GLU A 168 -11.96 8.32 3.10
CA GLU A 168 -13.20 8.61 3.84
C GLU A 168 -13.74 7.37 4.56
N ASP A 169 -13.74 6.21 3.91
CA ASP A 169 -14.18 4.95 4.51
C ASP A 169 -13.29 4.53 5.68
N ASN A 170 -12.00 4.87 5.62
CA ASN A 170 -11.08 4.66 6.73
C ASN A 170 -11.38 5.55 7.93
N GLU A 171 -11.74 6.81 7.70
CA GLU A 171 -12.08 7.76 8.76
C GLU A 171 -13.44 7.41 9.41
N ARG A 172 -14.42 6.98 8.61
CA ARG A 172 -15.72 6.50 9.11
C ARG A 172 -15.59 5.25 9.98
N GLY A 173 -14.67 4.35 9.63
CA GLY A 173 -14.35 3.16 10.44
C GLY A 173 -13.69 3.47 11.78
N GLN A 174 -13.09 4.66 11.96
CA GLN A 174 -12.54 5.11 13.24
C GLN A 174 -13.57 5.83 14.13
N GLY A 175 -14.70 6.29 13.56
CA GLY A 175 -15.72 7.08 14.25
C GLY A 175 -16.71 6.34 15.15
N SER A 176 -16.60 5.01 15.32
CA SER A 176 -17.60 4.22 16.08
C SER A 176 -17.27 3.93 17.55
N TYR A 177 -16.19 4.49 18.10
CA TYR A 177 -15.88 4.42 19.54
C TYR A 177 -15.96 5.82 20.17
N GLY A 178 -17.18 6.31 20.38
CA GLY A 178 -17.37 7.66 20.92
C GLY A 178 -18.82 8.04 21.25
N GLN A 179 -19.72 7.09 21.47
CA GLN A 179 -20.96 7.39 22.19
C GLN A 179 -20.81 6.95 23.63
N ILE A 180 -20.25 7.82 24.46
CA ILE A 180 -20.47 7.77 25.90
C ILE A 180 -21.99 7.90 26.08
N PRO A 181 -22.68 6.94 26.71
CA PRO A 181 -24.10 7.10 27.01
C PRO A 181 -24.29 8.40 27.79
N LYS A 182 -25.13 9.31 27.28
CA LYS A 182 -25.53 10.48 28.06
C LYS A 182 -26.09 9.97 29.39
N PRO A 183 -25.62 10.46 30.55
CA PRO A 183 -26.23 10.10 31.81
C PRO A 183 -27.70 10.56 31.77
N PRO A 184 -28.62 9.77 32.33
CA PRO A 184 -30.03 10.13 32.33
C PRO A 184 -30.21 11.47 33.06
N PRO A 185 -31.16 12.32 32.62
CA PRO A 185 -31.40 13.61 33.24
C PRO A 185 -31.71 13.41 34.73
N GLY A 186 -30.85 14.00 35.58
CA GLY A 186 -31.00 13.97 37.03
C GLY A 186 -32.34 14.55 37.43
N LYS A 187 -33.13 13.76 38.18
CA LYS A 187 -34.31 14.26 38.87
C LYS A 187 -33.86 15.25 39.93
N HIS A 188 -34.13 16.54 39.73
CA HIS A 188 -34.18 17.50 40.81
C HIS A 188 -35.25 17.06 41.80
N TYR A 189 -34.84 16.48 42.93
CA TYR A 189 -35.70 16.42 44.10
C TYR A 189 -35.50 17.72 44.87
N HIS A 190 -36.47 18.62 44.73
CA HIS A 190 -36.77 19.59 45.77
C HIS A 190 -37.46 18.83 46.90
N HIS A 191 -36.85 18.80 48.08
CA HIS A 191 -37.50 18.97 49.38
C HIS A 191 -36.45 19.23 50.45
#